data_AF-A0A1X8W3Z2-F1
#
_entry.id   AF-A0A1X8W3Z2-F1
#
_cell.length_a   1.000
_cell.length_b   1.000
_cell.length_c   1.000
_cell.angle_alpha   90.00
_cell.angle_beta   90.00
_cell.angle_gamma   90.00
#
_symmetry.space_group_name_H-M   'P 1'
#
loop_
_entity.id
_entity.type
_entity.pdbx_description
1 polymer ?
#
loop_
_entity_poly.entity_id
_entity_poly.type
_entity_poly.pdbx_seq_one_letter_code
_entity_poly.pdbx_strand_id
1 'polypeptide(L)' 'MALQQIKERGALPMIDRGDIRQAIDRCSNIWASLPGAGYGQFEHKADSLIAKFKEAGGTVREIDV' A
#
# COMPACT_ATOMS: atom_id res chain seq x y z
N MET A 1 -0.06 7.64 -14.71
CA MET A 1 -0.15 8.60 -13.59
C MET A 1 0.06 7.94 -12.22
N ALA A 2 -0.66 6.88 -11.85
CA ALA A 2 -0.53 6.23 -10.53
C ALA A 2 0.91 5.82 -10.16
N LEU A 3 1.65 5.16 -11.06
CA LEU A 3 3.03 4.74 -10.81
C LEU A 3 3.98 5.91 -10.52
N GLN A 4 3.77 7.08 -11.14
CA GLN A 4 4.58 8.26 -10.88
C GLN A 4 4.33 8.81 -9.47
N GLN A 5 3.06 8.86 -9.02
CA GLN A 5 2.75 9.28 -7.65
C GLN A 5 3.35 8.33 -6.61
N ILE A 6 3.33 7.02 -6.87
CA ILE A 6 3.98 6.00 -6.02
C ILE A 6 5.50 6.20 -5.99
N LYS A 7 6.11 6.54 -7.13
CA LYS A 7 7.53 6.88 -7.24
C LYS A 7 7.87 8.11 -6.40
N GLU A 8 7.08 9.17 -6.51
CA GLU A 8 7.27 10.44 -5.79
C GLU A 8 7.15 10.25 -4.26
N ARG A 9 6.38 9.25 -3.79
CA ARG A 9 6.32 8.87 -2.37
C ARG A 9 7.45 7.96 -1.89
N GLY A 10 8.30 7.49 -2.82
CA GLY A 10 9.36 6.53 -2.53
C GLY A 10 8.83 5.14 -2.15
N ALA A 11 7.63 4.79 -2.60
CA ALA A 11 7.00 3.50 -2.31
C ALA A 11 7.39 2.39 -3.30
N LEU A 12 7.95 2.73 -4.47
CA LEU A 12 8.40 1.72 -5.46
C LEU A 12 9.40 0.71 -4.88
N PRO A 13 10.51 1.12 -4.21
CA PRO A 13 11.44 0.15 -3.61
C PRO A 13 10.79 -0.70 -2.52
N MET A 14 9.71 -0.21 -1.90
CA MET A 14 8.95 -0.95 -0.89
C MET A 14 8.10 -2.04 -1.51
N ILE A 15 7.51 -1.76 -2.67
CA ILE A 15 6.76 -2.76 -3.45
C ILE A 15 7.72 -3.83 -3.96
N ASP A 16 8.86 -3.43 -4.52
CA ASP A 16 9.85 -4.36 -5.10
C ASP A 16 10.40 -5.34 -4.06
N ARG A 17 10.61 -4.89 -2.82
CA ARG A 17 11.08 -5.75 -1.71
C ARG A 17 9.96 -6.52 -0.99
N GLY A 18 8.70 -6.34 -1.39
CA GLY A 18 7.53 -6.98 -0.78
C GLY A 18 7.00 -6.32 0.50
N ASP A 19 7.48 -5.14 0.88
CA ASP A 19 7.05 -4.39 2.07
C ASP A 19 5.75 -3.60 1.80
N ILE A 20 4.69 -4.31 1.39
CA ILE A 20 3.45 -3.71 0.88
C ILE A 20 2.72 -2.85 1.92
N ARG A 21 2.79 -3.23 3.20
CA ARG A 21 2.16 -2.45 4.28
C ARG A 21 2.78 -1.05 4.39
N GLN A 22 4.11 -0.94 4.26
CA GLN A 22 4.81 0.34 4.26
C GLN A 22 4.51 1.12 2.97
N ALA A 23 4.40 0.44 1.82
CA ALA A 23 4.05 1.08 0.55
C ALA A 23 2.64 1.71 0.59
N ILE A 24 1.67 1.01 1.19
CA ILE A 24 0.30 1.50 1.39
C ILE A 24 0.31 2.74 2.28
N ASP A 25 0.98 2.68 3.44
CA ASP A 25 1.08 3.79 4.38
C ASP A 25 1.65 5.05 3.72
N ARG A 26 2.73 4.89 2.94
CA ARG A 26 3.39 5.99 2.20
C ARG A 26 2.54 6.61 1.11
N CYS A 27 1.53 5.89 0.64
CA CYS A 27 0.61 6.34 -0.39
C CYS A 27 -0.75 6.79 0.17
N SER A 28 -0.97 6.67 1.48
CA SER A 28 -2.26 6.95 2.13
C SER A 28 -2.76 8.37 1.86
N ASN A 29 -1.85 9.34 1.80
CA ASN A 29 -2.18 10.75 1.52
C ASN A 29 -2.49 11.07 0.05
N ILE A 30 -2.48 10.08 -0.85
CA ILE A 30 -2.88 10.24 -2.26
C ILE A 30 -4.30 9.68 -2.47
N TRP A 31 -4.62 8.58 -1.79
CA TRP A 31 -5.86 7.85 -1.99
C TRP A 31 -6.66 7.76 -0.69
N ALA A 32 -7.81 8.44 -0.65
CA ALA A 32 -8.70 8.48 0.50
C ALA A 32 -9.22 7.10 0.97
N SER A 33 -9.13 6.07 0.11
CA SER A 33 -9.53 4.70 0.43
C SER A 33 -8.45 3.88 1.13
N LEU A 34 -7.22 4.39 1.22
CA LEU A 34 -6.14 3.72 1.93
C LEU A 34 -6.20 3.99 3.43
N PRO A 35 -5.71 3.06 4.26
CA PRO A 35 -5.64 3.26 5.70
C PRO A 35 -4.70 4.42 6.04
N GLY A 36 -5.13 5.29 6.94
CA GLY A 36 -4.36 6.47 7.39
C GLY A 36 -4.47 7.67 6.45
N ALA A 37 -5.39 7.65 5.47
CA ALA A 37 -5.54 8.73 4.51
C ALA A 37 -6.12 10.01 5.14
N GLY A 38 -6.95 9.89 6.18
CA GLY A 38 -7.37 11.03 6.99
C GLY A 38 -8.38 11.96 6.31
N TYR A 39 -8.96 11.54 5.19
CA TYR A 39 -9.97 12.31 4.44
C TYR A 39 -11.39 12.19 5.01
N GLY A 40 -11.58 11.46 6.12
CA GLY A 40 -12.89 11.22 6.73
C GLY A 40 -13.83 10.36 5.88
N GLN A 41 -13.28 9.65 4.89
CA GLN A 41 -14.00 8.69 4.03
C GLN A 41 -13.77 7.26 4.54
N PHE A 42 -14.47 6.29 3.95
CA PHE A 42 -14.26 4.88 4.26
C PHE A 42 -12.86 4.42 3.81
N GLU A 43 -12.05 3.99 4.76
CA GLU A 43 -10.71 3.45 4.53
C GLU A 43 -10.74 1.91 4.54
N HIS A 44 -10.05 1.27 3.59
CA HIS A 44 -9.87 -0.17 3.59
C HIS A 44 -8.82 -0.60 4.62
N LYS A 45 -9.01 -1.77 5.23
CA LYS A 45 -7.99 -2.37 6.10
C LYS A 45 -6.76 -2.76 5.29
N ALA A 46 -5.57 -2.47 5.81
CA ALA A 46 -4.30 -2.84 5.18
C ALA A 46 -4.25 -4.35 4.85
N ASP A 47 -4.75 -5.20 5.74
CA ASP A 47 -4.71 -6.66 5.57
C ASP A 47 -5.62 -7.12 4.41
N SER A 48 -6.75 -6.46 4.19
CA SER A 48 -7.62 -6.72 3.02
C SER A 48 -6.95 -6.31 1.71
N LEU A 49 -6.23 -5.18 1.69
CA LEU A 49 -5.47 -4.73 0.53
C LEU A 49 -4.29 -5.66 0.23
N ILE A 50 -3.60 -6.11 1.27
CA ILE A 50 -2.50 -7.09 1.18
C ILE A 50 -3.02 -8.42 0.61
N ALA A 51 -4.18 -8.91 1.09
CA ALA A 51 -4.80 -10.12 0.54
C ALA A 51 -5.10 -9.97 -0.96
N LYS A 52 -5.67 -8.83 -1.38
CA LYS A 52 -5.92 -8.54 -2.80
C LYS A 52 -4.63 -8.44 -3.62
N PHE A 53 -3.55 -7.89 -3.05
CA PHE A 53 -2.25 -7.84 -3.70
C PHE A 53 -1.67 -9.25 -3.90
N LYS A 54 -1.79 -10.13 -2.90
CA LYS A 54 -1.40 -11.54 -3.02
C LYS A 54 -2.24 -12.29 -4.07
N GLU A 55 -3.56 -12.10 -4.07
CA GLU A 55 -4.47 -12.67 -5.07
C GLU A 55 -4.12 -12.22 -6.50
N ALA A 56 -3.64 -10.99 -6.66
CA ALA A 56 -3.15 -10.46 -7.94
C ALA A 56 -1.77 -11.00 -8.36
N GLY A 57 -1.17 -11.92 -7.59
CA GLY A 57 0.14 -12.53 -7.87
C GLY A 57 1.33 -11.77 -7.27
N GLY A 58 1.09 -10.76 -6.44
CA GLY A 58 2.14 -9.99 -5.78
C GLY A 58 2.75 -10.72 -4.59
N THR A 59 4.06 -10.60 -4.41
CA THR A 59 4.78 -11.18 -3.26
C THR A 59 4.84 -10.19 -2.11
N VAL A 60 4.43 -10.63 -0.92
CA VAL A 60 4.46 -9.81 0.30
C VAL A 60 5.46 -10.42 1.27
N ARG A 61 6.35 -9.59 1.80
CA ARG A 61 7.24 -9.98 2.88
C ARG A 61 6.42 -10.05 4.17
N GLU A 62 6.06 -11.26 4.57
CA GLU A 62 5.47 -11.50 5.88
C GLU A 62 6.60 -11.43 6.90
N ILE A 63 6.59 -10.38 7.72
CA ILE A 63 7.42 -10.35 8.93
C ILE A 63 6.62 -11.13 9.96
N ASP A 64 6.96 -12.40 10.14
CA ASP A 64 6.58 -13.19 11.31
C ASP A 64 7.11 -12.44 12.54
N VAL A 65 6.20 -11.92 13.36
CA VAL A 65 6.51 -11.35 14.68
C VAL A 65 6.30 -12.45 15.72
#